data_AF-A0A1H6FIP5-F1
#
_entry.id   AF-A0A1H6FIP5-F1
#
_cell.length_a   1.000
_cell.length_b   1.000
_cell.length_c   1.000
_cell.angle_alpha   90.00
_cell.angle_beta   90.00
_cell.angle_gamma   90.00
#
_symmetry.space_group_name_H-M   'P 1'
#
loop_
_entity.id
_entity.type
_entity.pdbx_description
1 polymer ?
#
loop_
_entity_poly.entity_id
_entity_poly.type
_entity_poly.pdbx_seq_one_letter_code
_entity_poly.pdbx_strand_id
1 'polypeptide(L)'
;MPPLKRRITVLESLLKEAHRFEFYQAVRLLLQCAPAAHRPAQHNNPMQEAICFRSKVDIRFPATEIDEIEVPDAQDPNISDTRPQMQVNFMGLAGANGPLPTPYTELIMDRVWNKDTALKSFLDIFNHRLLSLQYRVRSTHRLGYGENTPWQSRFARFLFSLFGMGTEGLQQRMQTEDHALLHYAGILQHEPHSQVALEAMLSDYFRVKMKVLPFIGQWLELSEDACTHLGSAKGQQQSLGQGAALGSRVWDQQGKLLIQTEALDFQAFLNFLPIGWGFIPLCELTRFFIGPELDFDLEIRLKKAAVPACTLSHKKGARLSWTSWLKSADFQQNPQVTLRPKKLLKEKSETTIPLLAYLPQEAREMIHNHMQVHNLPMHTVVIQQGEQSHSLFLIRSGSVQVVRKTVEGQEKTLANLQAGDFFGEFSLLTDKPRMATVITTADTKLLELDKADVEWIIEKYPRIRQMLMSIYTHRNHYKV
;
A
#
# COMPACT_ATOMS: atom_id res chain seq x y z
N MET A 1 35.64 27.73 3.92
CA MET A 1 34.22 27.40 3.64
C MET A 1 33.41 28.68 3.78
N PRO A 2 32.84 29.24 2.72
CA PRO A 2 32.05 30.45 2.87
C PRO A 2 30.73 30.10 3.57
N PRO A 3 30.21 31.01 4.42
CA PRO A 3 29.04 30.75 5.24
C PRO A 3 27.81 30.53 4.35
N LEU A 4 27.01 29.52 4.69
CA LEU A 4 25.73 29.17 4.06
C LEU A 4 24.82 30.42 4.03
N LYS A 5 24.89 31.18 2.92
CA LYS A 5 23.94 32.25 2.60
C LYS A 5 22.53 31.68 2.77
N ARG A 6 21.69 32.40 3.51
CA ARG A 6 20.24 32.20 3.67
C ARG A 6 19.68 31.45 2.46
N ARG A 7 19.20 30.22 2.67
CA ARG A 7 18.56 29.42 1.62
C ARG A 7 17.32 30.17 1.16
N ILE A 8 17.48 31.01 0.13
CA ILE A 8 16.38 31.48 -0.71
C ILE A 8 15.61 30.22 -1.09
N THR A 9 14.30 30.18 -0.81
CA THR A 9 13.48 29.03 -1.19
C THR A 9 13.62 28.83 -2.70
N VAL A 10 13.62 27.57 -3.18
CA VAL A 10 13.78 27.28 -4.63
C VAL A 10 12.76 28.08 -5.47
N LEU A 11 11.59 28.36 -4.88
CA LEU A 11 10.53 29.21 -5.42
C LEU A 11 10.96 30.68 -5.54
N GLU A 12 11.50 31.29 -4.48
CA GLU A 12 12.05 32.65 -4.55
C GLU A 12 13.21 32.76 -5.54
N SER A 13 14.01 31.71 -5.70
CA SER A 13 15.06 31.66 -6.73
C SER A 13 14.48 31.55 -8.13
N LEU A 14 13.38 30.84 -8.31
CA LEU A 14 12.68 30.72 -9.58
C LEU A 14 11.99 32.04 -9.98
N LEU A 15 11.44 32.78 -9.02
CA LEU A 15 10.86 34.10 -9.29
C LEU A 15 11.92 35.17 -9.60
N LYS A 16 13.11 35.10 -8.97
CA LYS A 16 14.20 36.06 -9.21
C LYS A 16 15.07 35.72 -10.41
N GLU A 17 15.34 34.44 -10.65
CA GLU A 17 16.26 33.94 -11.68
C GLU A 17 15.58 32.88 -12.56
N ALA A 18 14.40 33.19 -13.12
CA ALA A 18 13.61 32.27 -13.94
C ALA A 18 14.41 31.67 -15.13
N HIS A 19 15.30 32.46 -15.71
CA HIS A 19 16.15 32.08 -16.85
C HIS A 19 17.10 30.90 -16.57
N ARG A 20 17.36 30.54 -15.30
CA ARG A 20 18.24 29.41 -14.96
C ARG A 20 17.54 28.05 -14.99
N PHE A 21 16.22 28.03 -15.07
CA PHE A 21 15.43 26.80 -15.01
C PHE A 21 14.96 26.37 -16.41
N GLU A 22 14.92 25.05 -16.65
CA GLU A 22 14.22 24.48 -17.81
C GLU A 22 12.70 24.71 -17.65
N PHE A 23 11.99 24.96 -18.76
CA PHE A 23 10.54 25.18 -18.77
C PHE A 23 9.76 24.10 -18.01
N TYR A 24 10.03 22.83 -18.30
CA TYR A 24 9.32 21.71 -17.66
C TYR A 24 9.60 21.60 -16.17
N GLN A 25 10.83 21.93 -15.75
CA GLN A 25 11.21 21.94 -14.34
C GLN A 25 10.50 23.07 -13.60
N ALA A 26 10.46 24.27 -14.19
CA ALA A 26 9.78 25.42 -13.60
C ALA A 26 8.28 25.19 -13.44
N VAL A 27 7.61 24.67 -14.48
CA VAL A 27 6.17 24.32 -14.41
C VAL A 27 5.90 23.29 -13.32
N ARG A 28 6.74 22.25 -13.20
CA ARG A 28 6.61 21.24 -12.14
C ARG A 28 6.73 21.84 -10.74
N LEU A 29 7.71 22.72 -10.52
CA LEU A 29 7.90 23.37 -9.23
C LEU A 29 6.69 24.25 -8.86
N LEU A 30 6.15 25.00 -9.82
CA LEU A 30 4.96 25.81 -9.62
C LEU A 30 3.72 24.97 -9.28
N LEU A 31 3.52 23.82 -9.96
CA LEU A 31 2.40 22.92 -9.67
C LEU A 31 2.52 22.25 -8.29
N GLN A 32 3.74 21.95 -7.83
CA GLN A 32 3.96 21.45 -6.46
C GLN A 32 3.58 22.47 -5.39
N CYS A 33 3.70 23.77 -5.68
CA CYS A 33 3.32 24.84 -4.75
C CYS A 33 1.82 25.10 -4.74
N ALA A 34 1.11 24.80 -5.84
CA ALA A 34 -0.33 24.99 -5.98
C ALA A 34 -1.06 23.67 -6.33
N PRO A 35 -1.08 22.68 -5.41
CA PRO A 35 -1.67 21.36 -5.69
C PRO A 35 -3.20 21.40 -5.92
N ALA A 36 -3.86 22.48 -5.52
CA ALA A 36 -5.31 22.67 -5.71
C ALA A 36 -5.68 23.26 -7.08
N ALA A 37 -4.72 23.74 -7.87
CA ALA A 37 -4.98 24.36 -9.17
C ALA A 37 -5.02 23.32 -10.30
N HIS A 38 -5.85 23.54 -11.33
CA HIS A 38 -5.98 22.58 -12.42
C HIS A 38 -4.71 22.54 -13.29
N ARG A 39 -4.34 21.35 -13.74
CA ARG A 39 -3.12 21.18 -14.54
C ARG A 39 -3.27 21.78 -15.95
N PRO A 40 -2.15 22.25 -16.53
CA PRO A 40 -2.13 22.69 -17.92
C PRO A 40 -2.69 21.61 -18.87
N ALA A 41 -3.65 21.99 -19.70
CA ALA A 41 -4.34 21.14 -20.68
C ALA A 41 -5.02 19.86 -20.13
N GLN A 42 -5.31 19.76 -18.83
CA GLN A 42 -6.13 18.66 -18.31
C GLN A 42 -7.61 18.87 -18.60
N HIS A 43 -8.07 20.12 -18.57
CA HIS A 43 -9.43 20.52 -18.88
C HIS A 43 -9.49 21.34 -20.19
N ASN A 44 -10.70 21.51 -20.71
CA ASN A 44 -10.93 22.30 -21.91
C ASN A 44 -10.92 23.81 -21.64
N ASN A 45 -11.09 24.24 -20.38
CA ASN A 45 -11.13 25.66 -20.03
C ASN A 45 -9.72 26.18 -19.65
N PRO A 46 -9.08 27.02 -20.47
CA PRO A 46 -7.74 27.54 -20.19
C PRO A 46 -7.69 28.48 -18.99
N MET A 47 -8.81 29.10 -18.61
CA MET A 47 -8.87 30.03 -17.47
C MET A 47 -8.77 29.33 -16.11
N GLN A 48 -9.03 28.02 -16.06
CA GLN A 48 -8.96 27.23 -14.83
C GLN A 48 -7.58 26.62 -14.59
N GLU A 49 -6.68 26.68 -15.58
CA GLU A 49 -5.31 26.16 -15.50
C GLU A 49 -4.47 26.95 -14.50
N ALA A 50 -3.51 26.30 -13.83
CA ALA A 50 -2.71 26.86 -12.76
C ALA A 50 -1.74 27.98 -13.20
N ILE A 51 -1.33 27.99 -14.46
CA ILE A 51 -0.29 28.87 -15.00
C ILE A 51 -0.77 29.42 -16.32
N CYS A 52 -0.56 30.70 -16.54
CA CYS A 52 -0.78 31.35 -17.83
C CYS A 52 0.57 31.42 -18.57
N PHE A 53 0.63 30.90 -19.79
CA PHE A 53 1.85 30.96 -20.61
C PHE A 53 1.71 32.07 -21.63
N ARG A 54 2.76 32.90 -21.76
CA ARG A 54 2.85 33.97 -22.75
C ARG A 54 4.12 33.82 -23.56
N SER A 55 4.10 34.26 -24.81
CA SER A 55 5.30 34.31 -25.62
C SER A 55 5.94 35.69 -25.56
N LYS A 56 7.26 35.72 -25.38
CA LYS A 56 8.03 36.91 -25.70
C LYS A 56 8.18 37.00 -27.22
N VAL A 57 7.84 38.15 -27.79
CA VAL A 57 7.99 38.42 -29.22
C VAL A 57 9.21 39.30 -29.38
N ASP A 58 10.27 38.71 -29.90
CA ASP A 58 11.56 39.37 -30.15
C ASP A 58 12.22 38.71 -31.36
N ILE A 59 13.08 39.47 -32.05
CA ILE A 59 13.89 39.00 -33.19
C ILE A 59 15.23 38.44 -32.71
N ARG A 60 15.63 38.75 -31.47
CA ARG A 60 16.86 38.22 -30.87
C ARG A 60 16.74 36.71 -30.61
N PHE A 61 17.84 35.99 -30.83
CA PHE A 61 17.93 34.59 -30.44
C PHE A 61 17.96 34.47 -28.91
N PRO A 62 17.04 33.74 -28.29
CA PRO A 62 16.98 33.64 -26.84
C PRO A 62 18.07 32.70 -26.31
N ALA A 63 18.71 33.09 -25.20
CA ALA A 63 19.71 32.25 -24.53
C ALA A 63 19.08 31.17 -23.62
N THR A 64 17.83 31.37 -23.20
CA THR A 64 17.11 30.55 -22.21
C THR A 64 15.66 30.32 -22.63
N GLU A 65 15.07 29.21 -22.18
CA GLU A 65 13.68 28.85 -22.51
C GLU A 65 12.65 29.78 -21.84
N ILE A 66 12.93 30.21 -20.61
CA ILE A 66 12.09 31.12 -19.82
C ILE A 66 12.78 32.48 -19.77
N ASP A 67 11.99 33.54 -19.93
CA ASP A 67 12.46 34.91 -19.76
C ASP A 67 12.18 35.39 -18.33
N GLU A 68 10.90 35.43 -17.96
CA GLU A 68 10.43 35.95 -16.67
C GLU A 68 9.15 35.22 -16.20
N ILE A 69 8.96 35.18 -14.88
CA ILE A 69 7.75 34.65 -14.25
C ILE A 69 7.19 35.75 -13.33
N GLU A 70 6.06 36.31 -13.73
CA GLU A 70 5.35 37.34 -12.98
C GLU A 70 4.23 36.70 -12.18
N VAL A 71 4.19 36.93 -10.87
CA VAL A 71 3.06 36.53 -10.02
C VAL A 71 2.28 37.82 -9.72
N PRO A 72 1.09 38.02 -10.31
CA PRO A 72 0.29 39.19 -10.01
C PRO A 72 -0.20 39.13 -8.55
N ASP A 73 -0.07 40.25 -7.83
CA ASP A 73 -0.51 40.35 -6.45
C ASP A 73 -2.04 40.27 -6.38
N ALA A 74 -2.56 39.35 -5.57
CA ALA A 74 -4.00 39.06 -5.44
C ALA A 74 -4.83 40.20 -4.79
N GLN A 75 -4.22 41.35 -4.49
CA GLN A 75 -4.83 42.49 -3.81
C GLN A 75 -5.23 43.64 -4.74
N ASP A 76 -4.84 43.60 -6.03
CA ASP A 76 -5.20 44.64 -6.99
C ASP A 76 -6.57 44.39 -7.65
N PRO A 77 -7.58 45.28 -7.46
CA PRO A 77 -8.93 45.09 -7.99
C PRO A 77 -9.05 45.21 -9.52
N ASN A 78 -7.99 45.61 -10.22
CA ASN A 78 -7.93 45.71 -11.69
C ASN A 78 -7.39 44.44 -12.37
N ILE A 79 -6.89 43.45 -11.62
CA ILE A 79 -6.32 42.23 -12.18
C ILE A 79 -7.30 41.07 -11.96
N SER A 80 -8.01 40.69 -13.02
CA SER A 80 -8.97 39.58 -12.99
C SER A 80 -8.31 38.19 -12.97
N ASP A 81 -7.01 38.10 -13.24
CA ASP A 81 -6.25 36.85 -13.33
C ASP A 81 -5.10 36.84 -12.33
N THR A 82 -5.29 36.16 -11.20
CA THR A 82 -4.32 36.03 -10.09
C THR A 82 -3.27 34.93 -10.33
N ARG A 83 -3.23 34.34 -11.53
CA ARG A 83 -2.35 33.23 -11.85
C ARG A 83 -0.94 33.67 -12.21
N PRO A 84 0.09 32.87 -11.89
CA PRO A 84 1.44 33.12 -12.36
C PRO A 84 1.49 33.16 -13.89
N GLN A 85 2.07 34.22 -14.43
CA GLN A 85 2.27 34.45 -15.85
C GLN A 85 3.73 34.14 -16.18
N MET A 86 3.95 33.07 -16.95
CA MET A 86 5.28 32.65 -17.39
C MET A 86 5.52 33.12 -18.82
N GLN A 87 6.52 33.97 -19.02
CA GLN A 87 6.99 34.39 -20.33
C GLN A 87 8.02 33.40 -20.87
N VAL A 88 7.71 32.82 -22.02
CA VAL A 88 8.48 31.76 -22.66
C VAL A 88 9.06 32.28 -23.97
N ASN A 89 10.29 31.86 -24.28
CA ASN A 89 11.04 32.30 -25.46
C ASN A 89 10.98 31.31 -26.64
N PHE A 90 10.38 30.14 -26.46
CA PHE A 90 10.28 29.11 -27.49
C PHE A 90 8.81 28.86 -27.88
N MET A 91 8.61 28.37 -29.11
CA MET A 91 7.29 28.00 -29.66
C MET A 91 6.23 29.12 -29.63
N GLY A 92 6.68 30.37 -29.68
CA GLY A 92 5.83 31.51 -29.98
C GLY A 92 5.40 31.55 -31.45
N LEU A 93 4.17 31.97 -31.72
CA LEU A 93 3.68 32.15 -33.10
C LEU A 93 4.40 33.29 -33.84
N ALA A 94 4.84 34.33 -33.12
CA ALA A 94 5.60 35.48 -33.62
C ALA A 94 6.94 35.59 -32.89
N GLY A 95 7.95 36.18 -33.55
CA GLY A 95 9.33 36.25 -33.06
C GLY A 95 10.31 35.49 -33.95
N ALA A 96 11.57 35.42 -33.53
CA ALA A 96 12.68 34.85 -34.30
C ALA A 96 12.44 33.40 -34.76
N ASN A 97 11.78 32.59 -33.91
CA ASN A 97 11.51 31.17 -34.15
C ASN A 97 10.04 30.88 -34.49
N GLY A 98 9.24 31.92 -34.74
CA GLY A 98 7.81 31.78 -35.00
C GLY A 98 7.50 31.48 -36.47
N PRO A 99 6.41 30.76 -36.78
CA PRO A 99 5.96 30.51 -38.15
C PRO A 99 5.43 31.76 -38.86
N LEU A 100 5.08 32.82 -38.12
CA LEU A 100 4.56 34.05 -38.73
C LEU A 100 5.67 34.81 -39.47
N PRO A 101 5.38 35.38 -40.66
CA PRO A 101 6.34 36.20 -41.39
C PRO A 101 6.87 37.37 -40.57
N THR A 102 8.14 37.73 -40.81
CA THR A 102 8.84 38.84 -40.13
C THR A 102 8.04 40.15 -40.06
N PRO A 103 7.32 40.60 -41.11
CA PRO A 103 6.53 41.83 -41.04
C PRO A 103 5.47 41.85 -39.93
N TYR A 104 4.89 40.70 -39.58
CA TYR A 104 3.94 40.60 -38.47
C TYR A 104 4.64 40.73 -37.11
N THR A 105 5.85 40.18 -37.00
CA THR A 105 6.67 40.30 -35.79
C THR A 105 7.05 41.75 -35.55
N GLU A 106 7.50 42.47 -36.59
CA GLU A 106 7.81 43.90 -36.53
C GLU A 106 6.58 44.73 -36.13
N LEU A 107 5.42 44.46 -36.75
CA LEU A 107 4.16 45.14 -36.40
C LEU A 107 3.77 44.92 -34.93
N ILE A 108 3.94 43.71 -34.41
CA ILE A 108 3.66 43.41 -33.00
C ILE A 108 4.63 44.20 -32.10
N MET A 109 5.91 44.24 -32.44
CA MET A 109 6.92 44.98 -31.68
C MET A 109 6.61 46.49 -31.67
N ASP A 110 6.27 47.08 -32.81
CA ASP A 110 5.90 48.50 -32.93
C ASP A 110 4.64 48.83 -32.11
N ARG A 111 3.63 47.95 -32.11
CA ARG A 111 2.42 48.13 -31.30
C ARG A 111 2.71 48.03 -29.81
N VAL A 112 3.52 47.07 -29.39
CA VAL A 112 3.94 46.92 -27.99
C VAL A 112 4.74 48.15 -27.53
N TRP A 113 5.59 48.74 -28.38
CA TRP A 113 6.25 50.01 -28.09
C TRP A 113 5.26 51.17 -27.91
N ASN A 114 4.20 51.20 -28.70
CA ASN A 114 3.08 52.15 -28.55
C ASN A 114 2.10 51.79 -27.42
N LYS A 115 2.46 50.82 -26.55
CA LYS A 115 1.64 50.30 -25.44
C LYS A 115 0.32 49.63 -25.85
N ASP A 116 0.15 49.30 -27.13
CA ASP A 116 -0.96 48.47 -27.61
C ASP A 116 -0.55 46.99 -27.57
N THR A 117 -1.05 46.27 -26.57
CA THR A 117 -0.77 44.84 -26.37
C THR A 117 -1.88 43.92 -26.91
N ALA A 118 -2.91 44.46 -27.58
CA ALA A 118 -4.08 43.68 -27.98
C ALA A 118 -3.73 42.51 -28.91
N LEU A 119 -2.92 42.77 -29.94
CA LEU A 119 -2.51 41.73 -30.90
C LEU A 119 -1.63 40.65 -30.27
N LYS A 120 -0.71 41.04 -29.39
CA LYS A 120 0.12 40.10 -28.61
C LYS A 120 -0.76 39.20 -27.73
N SER A 121 -1.69 39.82 -27.00
CA SER A 121 -2.59 39.12 -26.06
C SER A 121 -3.53 38.15 -26.80
N PHE A 122 -3.96 38.50 -28.01
CA PHE A 122 -4.72 37.61 -28.88
C PHE A 122 -3.90 36.37 -29.31
N LEU A 123 -2.65 36.57 -29.74
CA LEU A 123 -1.76 35.45 -30.09
C LEU A 123 -1.40 34.57 -28.88
N ASP A 124 -1.31 35.17 -27.69
CA ASP A 124 -1.03 34.44 -26.46
C ASP A 124 -2.12 33.43 -26.09
N ILE A 125 -3.37 33.60 -26.53
CA ILE A 125 -4.43 32.58 -26.37
C ILE A 125 -4.01 31.26 -27.04
N PHE A 126 -3.44 31.35 -28.24
CA PHE A 126 -2.98 30.18 -29.00
C PHE A 126 -1.66 29.64 -28.44
N ASN A 127 -0.71 30.53 -28.12
CA ASN A 127 0.58 30.14 -27.53
C ASN A 127 0.35 29.38 -26.21
N HIS A 128 -0.54 29.88 -25.35
CA HIS A 128 -0.88 29.24 -24.08
C HIS A 128 -1.38 27.83 -24.30
N ARG A 129 -2.35 27.63 -25.20
CA ARG A 129 -2.91 26.28 -25.45
C ARG A 129 -1.86 25.33 -26.03
N LEU A 130 -1.01 25.81 -26.94
CA LEU A 130 0.05 25.02 -27.55
C LEU A 130 1.06 24.53 -26.49
N LEU A 131 1.54 25.44 -25.64
CA LEU A 131 2.50 25.15 -24.57
C LEU A 131 1.89 24.23 -23.50
N SER A 132 0.63 24.45 -23.11
CA SER A 132 -0.09 23.57 -22.18
C SER A 132 -0.22 22.14 -22.75
N LEU A 133 -0.56 21.98 -24.03
CA LEU A 133 -0.64 20.66 -24.68
C LEU A 133 0.72 19.98 -24.77
N GLN A 134 1.77 20.72 -25.13
CA GLN A 134 3.13 20.19 -25.20
C GLN A 134 3.63 19.73 -23.82
N TYR A 135 3.36 20.52 -22.77
CA TYR A 135 3.64 20.13 -21.39
C TYR A 135 2.94 18.83 -21.03
N ARG A 136 1.64 18.71 -21.34
CA ARG A 136 0.85 17.49 -21.10
C ARG A 136 1.42 16.27 -21.81
N VAL A 137 1.80 16.39 -23.08
CA VAL A 137 2.39 15.28 -23.84
C VAL A 137 3.67 14.81 -23.16
N ARG A 138 4.60 15.74 -22.87
CA ARG A 138 5.90 15.37 -22.28
C ARG A 138 5.77 14.83 -20.86
N SER A 139 4.90 15.43 -20.02
CA SER A 139 4.67 14.96 -18.64
C SER A 139 3.98 13.59 -18.60
N THR A 140 3.20 13.24 -19.62
CA THR A 140 2.58 11.91 -19.73
C THR A 140 3.58 10.82 -20.10
N HIS A 141 4.58 11.12 -20.93
CA HIS A 141 5.52 10.11 -21.44
C HIS A 141 6.80 9.95 -20.60
N ARG A 142 7.17 10.96 -19.82
CA ARG A 142 8.40 10.92 -19.01
C ARG A 142 8.07 10.84 -17.52
N LEU A 143 8.42 9.71 -16.91
CA LEU A 143 8.28 9.44 -15.48
C LEU A 143 8.81 10.55 -14.57
N GLY A 144 9.94 11.16 -14.93
CA GLY A 144 10.61 12.19 -14.12
C GLY A 144 9.82 13.49 -13.94
N TYR A 145 8.84 13.76 -14.79
CA TYR A 145 7.99 14.96 -14.69
C TYR A 145 6.65 14.70 -13.98
N GLY A 146 6.41 13.46 -13.51
CA GLY A 146 5.27 13.16 -12.65
C GLY A 146 5.38 13.86 -11.29
N GLU A 147 4.26 14.41 -10.82
CA GLU A 147 4.09 14.89 -9.44
C GLU A 147 3.89 13.73 -8.47
N ASN A 148 3.16 12.71 -8.93
CA ASN A 148 2.89 11.51 -8.15
C ASN A 148 4.18 10.72 -7.95
N THR A 149 4.21 9.96 -6.86
CA THR A 149 5.28 9.03 -6.62
C THR A 149 5.37 8.01 -7.78
N PRO A 150 6.57 7.49 -8.10
CA PRO A 150 6.76 6.62 -9.26
C PRO A 150 5.80 5.43 -9.31
N TRP A 151 5.40 4.90 -8.16
CA TRP A 151 4.48 3.75 -8.04
C TRP A 151 2.99 4.09 -8.23
N GLN A 152 2.61 5.37 -8.14
CA GLN A 152 1.25 5.85 -8.45
C GLN A 152 1.12 6.30 -9.92
N SER A 153 2.18 6.11 -10.71
CA SER A 153 2.19 6.50 -12.12
C SER A 153 1.41 5.52 -12.99
N ARG A 154 0.97 5.99 -14.16
CA ARG A 154 0.38 5.13 -15.20
C ARG A 154 1.31 3.99 -15.62
N PHE A 155 2.62 4.23 -15.62
CA PHE A 155 3.63 3.23 -15.92
C PHE A 155 3.68 2.12 -14.87
N ALA A 156 3.56 2.47 -13.58
CA ALA A 156 3.47 1.48 -12.52
C ALA A 156 2.24 0.58 -12.70
N ARG A 157 1.10 1.13 -13.12
CA ARG A 157 -0.10 0.32 -13.46
C ARG A 157 0.19 -0.69 -14.59
N PHE A 158 0.96 -0.30 -15.60
CA PHE A 158 1.38 -1.23 -16.66
C PHE A 158 2.33 -2.30 -16.13
N LEU A 159 3.31 -1.93 -15.30
CA LEU A 159 4.20 -2.91 -14.68
C LEU A 159 3.42 -3.90 -13.80
N PHE A 160 2.48 -3.43 -12.97
CA PHE A 160 1.58 -4.28 -12.20
C PHE A 160 0.79 -5.24 -13.10
N SER A 161 0.36 -4.80 -14.28
CA SER A 161 -0.35 -5.67 -15.22
C SER A 161 0.53 -6.79 -15.81
N LEU A 162 1.85 -6.60 -15.91
CA LEU A 162 2.76 -7.62 -16.46
C LEU A 162 2.86 -8.88 -15.60
N PHE A 163 2.70 -8.74 -14.28
CA PHE A 163 2.75 -9.86 -13.33
C PHE A 163 1.39 -10.12 -12.66
N GLY A 164 0.30 -9.73 -13.31
CA GLY A 164 -1.06 -10.11 -12.91
C GLY A 164 -1.70 -9.26 -11.79
N MET A 165 -1.07 -8.17 -11.33
CA MET A 165 -1.61 -7.24 -10.32
C MET A 165 -2.26 -5.98 -10.90
N GLY A 166 -2.63 -5.97 -12.18
CA GLY A 166 -3.13 -4.77 -12.85
C GLY A 166 -4.54 -4.30 -12.43
N THR A 167 -5.32 -5.17 -11.78
CA THR A 167 -6.69 -4.88 -11.35
C THR A 167 -6.74 -4.37 -9.92
N GLU A 168 -7.61 -3.39 -9.66
CA GLU A 168 -7.69 -2.67 -8.37
C GLU A 168 -8.06 -3.59 -7.19
N GLY A 169 -8.74 -4.71 -7.46
CA GLY A 169 -9.09 -5.69 -6.44
C GLY A 169 -7.96 -6.68 -6.08
N LEU A 170 -6.89 -6.77 -6.87
CA LEU A 170 -5.75 -7.68 -6.61
C LEU A 170 -4.61 -6.99 -5.84
N GLN A 171 -4.62 -5.67 -5.79
CA GLN A 171 -3.67 -4.86 -5.02
C GLN A 171 -4.10 -4.76 -3.55
N GLN A 172 -3.16 -4.46 -2.65
CA GLN A 172 -3.34 -4.23 -1.22
C GLN A 172 -3.87 -5.43 -0.44
N ARG A 173 -3.60 -6.65 -0.93
CA ARG A 173 -3.95 -7.91 -0.25
C ARG A 173 -2.87 -8.41 0.71
N MET A 174 -1.65 -7.90 0.56
CA MET A 174 -0.51 -8.25 1.41
C MET A 174 -0.31 -7.16 2.47
N GLN A 175 0.30 -7.53 3.60
CA GLN A 175 0.81 -6.55 4.56
C GLN A 175 2.00 -5.77 3.99
N THR A 176 2.74 -6.42 3.09
CA THR A 176 3.82 -5.81 2.35
C THR A 176 3.28 -4.82 1.32
N GLU A 177 3.90 -3.64 1.23
CA GLU A 177 3.49 -2.63 0.27
C GLU A 177 3.78 -3.09 -1.17
N ASP A 178 2.76 -3.13 -2.03
CA ASP A 178 2.85 -3.69 -3.39
C ASP A 178 3.92 -3.03 -4.27
N HIS A 179 4.27 -1.77 -4.01
CA HIS A 179 5.28 -1.05 -4.79
C HIS A 179 6.66 -1.70 -4.70
N ALA A 180 6.95 -2.47 -3.63
CA ALA A 180 8.18 -3.23 -3.53
C ALA A 180 8.32 -4.28 -4.64
N LEU A 181 7.20 -4.82 -5.13
CA LEU A 181 7.17 -5.81 -6.20
C LEU A 181 7.48 -5.22 -7.58
N LEU A 182 7.28 -3.91 -7.78
CA LEU A 182 7.55 -3.24 -9.06
C LEU A 182 9.02 -3.38 -9.48
N HIS A 183 9.94 -3.41 -8.52
CA HIS A 183 11.35 -3.64 -8.81
C HIS A 183 11.60 -5.04 -9.39
N TYR A 184 10.85 -6.03 -8.91
CA TYR A 184 10.96 -7.43 -9.32
C TYR A 184 9.99 -7.81 -10.45
N ALA A 185 9.31 -6.85 -11.08
CA ALA A 185 8.31 -7.12 -12.11
C ALA A 185 8.84 -8.00 -13.24
N GLY A 186 10.11 -7.81 -13.65
CA GLY A 186 10.74 -8.66 -14.67
C GLY A 186 10.93 -10.11 -14.22
N ILE A 187 11.28 -10.33 -12.95
CA ILE A 187 11.44 -11.69 -12.38
C ILE A 187 10.07 -12.37 -12.21
N LEU A 188 9.08 -11.61 -11.74
CA LEU A 188 7.72 -12.09 -11.48
C LEU A 188 6.95 -12.44 -12.76
N GLN A 189 7.26 -11.77 -13.87
CA GLN A 189 6.65 -12.07 -15.17
C GLN A 189 7.07 -13.44 -15.72
N HIS A 190 8.26 -13.93 -15.35
CA HIS A 190 8.80 -15.15 -15.93
C HIS A 190 8.18 -16.41 -15.30
N GLU A 191 7.44 -17.14 -16.14
CA GLU A 191 7.07 -18.54 -15.92
C GLU A 191 7.94 -19.44 -16.83
N PRO A 192 8.43 -20.60 -16.33
CA PRO A 192 8.26 -21.12 -14.97
C PRO A 192 9.13 -20.38 -13.93
N HIS A 193 8.62 -20.33 -12.70
CA HIS A 193 9.32 -19.71 -11.58
C HIS A 193 10.56 -20.51 -11.15
N SER A 194 11.74 -19.93 -11.33
CA SER A 194 13.01 -20.60 -11.02
C SER A 194 13.45 -20.42 -9.57
N GLN A 195 14.21 -21.39 -9.06
CA GLN A 195 14.82 -21.33 -7.73
C GLN A 195 15.71 -20.08 -7.56
N VAL A 196 16.54 -19.79 -8.58
CA VAL A 196 17.49 -18.67 -8.56
C VAL A 196 16.76 -17.32 -8.50
N ALA A 197 15.62 -17.21 -9.19
CA ALA A 197 14.79 -16.01 -9.15
C ALA A 197 14.23 -15.76 -7.74
N LEU A 198 13.72 -16.80 -7.07
CA LEU A 198 13.23 -16.69 -5.69
C LEU A 198 14.35 -16.30 -4.73
N GLU A 199 15.52 -16.93 -4.85
CA GLU A 199 16.71 -16.61 -4.05
C GLU A 199 17.13 -15.15 -4.24
N ALA A 200 17.18 -14.66 -5.48
CA ALA A 200 17.56 -13.29 -5.80
C ALA A 200 16.55 -12.27 -5.24
N MET A 201 15.25 -12.51 -5.43
CA MET A 201 14.19 -11.63 -4.94
C MET A 201 14.23 -11.50 -3.42
N LEU A 202 14.26 -12.63 -2.71
CA LEU A 202 14.26 -12.64 -1.24
C LEU A 202 15.57 -12.06 -0.68
N SER A 203 16.70 -12.35 -1.33
CA SER A 203 18.00 -11.86 -0.85
C SER A 203 18.15 -10.34 -1.00
N ASP A 204 17.66 -9.78 -2.11
CA ASP A 204 17.71 -8.34 -2.34
C ASP A 204 16.71 -7.58 -1.44
N TYR A 205 15.48 -8.08 -1.29
CA TYR A 205 14.44 -7.44 -0.48
C TYR A 205 14.84 -7.35 1.00
N PHE A 206 15.33 -8.46 1.58
CA PHE A 206 15.71 -8.52 2.99
C PHE A 206 17.16 -8.09 3.26
N ARG A 207 17.98 -7.89 2.21
CA ARG A 207 19.43 -7.63 2.31
C ARG A 207 20.18 -8.74 3.08
N VAL A 208 19.69 -9.96 2.99
CA VAL A 208 20.21 -11.17 3.67
C VAL A 208 20.32 -12.27 2.64
N LYS A 209 21.47 -12.95 2.54
CA LYS A 209 21.60 -14.05 1.57
C LYS A 209 20.69 -15.21 1.97
N MET A 210 19.83 -15.63 1.05
CA MET A 210 18.94 -16.77 1.22
C MET A 210 19.20 -17.82 0.14
N LYS A 211 19.12 -19.10 0.52
CA LYS A 211 19.21 -20.26 -0.37
C LYS A 211 17.89 -21.02 -0.33
N VAL A 212 17.45 -21.53 -1.47
CA VAL A 212 16.24 -22.33 -1.58
C VAL A 212 16.65 -23.76 -1.89
N LEU A 213 16.25 -24.71 -1.06
CA LEU A 213 16.46 -26.14 -1.29
C LEU A 213 15.15 -26.76 -1.79
N PRO A 214 15.11 -27.29 -3.03
CA PRO A 214 13.93 -27.95 -3.55
C PRO A 214 13.82 -29.41 -3.07
N PHE A 215 12.65 -30.02 -3.30
CA PHE A 215 12.36 -31.45 -3.11
C PHE A 215 12.53 -31.99 -1.69
N ILE A 216 12.01 -31.26 -0.70
CA ILE A 216 12.06 -31.68 0.70
C ILE A 216 10.79 -32.43 1.05
N GLY A 217 10.94 -33.70 1.43
CA GLY A 217 9.80 -34.54 1.69
C GLY A 217 8.95 -34.09 2.87
N GLN A 218 7.64 -34.26 2.71
CA GLN A 218 6.62 -34.01 3.71
C GLN A 218 5.64 -35.18 3.82
N TRP A 219 5.15 -35.38 5.03
CA TRP A 219 4.01 -36.25 5.26
C TRP A 219 2.72 -35.45 5.05
N LEU A 220 1.92 -35.86 4.08
CA LEU A 220 0.56 -35.38 3.86
C LEU A 220 -0.42 -36.30 4.58
N GLU A 221 -1.38 -35.72 5.28
CA GLU A 221 -2.48 -36.46 5.90
C GLU A 221 -3.59 -36.67 4.87
N LEU A 222 -3.99 -37.93 4.69
CA LEU A 222 -5.10 -38.29 3.81
C LEU A 222 -6.43 -38.00 4.51
N SER A 223 -7.42 -37.52 3.76
CA SER A 223 -8.80 -37.47 4.24
C SER A 223 -9.35 -38.89 4.41
N GLU A 224 -10.37 -39.05 5.24
CA GLU A 224 -11.01 -40.36 5.48
C GLU A 224 -11.54 -40.98 4.19
N ASP A 225 -12.01 -40.18 3.23
CA ASP A 225 -12.49 -40.63 1.91
C ASP A 225 -11.37 -41.18 1.00
N ALA A 226 -10.14 -40.71 1.20
CA ALA A 226 -8.96 -41.14 0.46
C ALA A 226 -8.25 -42.34 1.12
N CYS A 227 -8.64 -42.70 2.34
CA CYS A 227 -8.10 -43.88 2.99
C CYS A 227 -8.69 -45.17 2.39
N THR A 228 -7.83 -46.15 2.09
CA THR A 228 -8.29 -47.44 1.59
C THR A 228 -8.91 -48.24 2.74
N HIS A 229 -10.21 -48.51 2.64
CA HIS A 229 -10.95 -49.36 3.58
C HIS A 229 -11.23 -50.73 2.96
N LEU A 230 -10.94 -51.80 3.72
CA LEU A 230 -11.33 -53.17 3.36
C LEU A 230 -12.84 -53.36 3.59
N GLY A 231 -13.56 -53.80 2.56
CA GLY A 231 -14.96 -54.24 2.67
C GLY A 231 -16.02 -53.14 2.80
N SER A 232 -15.67 -51.86 2.62
CA SER A 232 -16.62 -50.74 2.68
C SER A 232 -16.58 -49.94 1.39
N ALA A 233 -17.73 -49.63 0.77
CA ALA A 233 -17.83 -48.83 -0.46
C ALA A 233 -17.57 -47.32 -0.25
N LYS A 234 -17.08 -46.90 0.93
CA LYS A 234 -16.91 -45.49 1.32
C LYS A 234 -15.57 -44.87 0.92
N GLY A 235 -14.58 -45.66 0.46
CA GLY A 235 -13.29 -45.12 0.00
C GLY A 235 -13.25 -45.01 -1.53
N GLN A 236 -12.84 -43.86 -2.06
CA GLN A 236 -12.72 -43.68 -3.52
C GLN A 236 -11.51 -44.41 -4.11
N GLN A 237 -10.51 -44.73 -3.28
CA GLN A 237 -9.22 -45.27 -3.69
C GLN A 237 -9.04 -46.72 -3.22
N GLN A 238 -9.60 -47.66 -3.99
CA GLN A 238 -9.65 -49.09 -3.64
C GLN A 238 -9.02 -50.02 -4.68
N SER A 239 -8.64 -49.49 -5.85
CA SER A 239 -7.96 -50.27 -6.89
C SER A 239 -6.45 -50.38 -6.61
N LEU A 240 -5.99 -51.63 -6.51
CA LEU A 240 -4.57 -51.95 -6.38
C LEU A 240 -3.81 -51.47 -7.63
N GLY A 241 -2.70 -50.74 -7.45
CA GLY A 241 -1.85 -50.25 -8.54
C GLY A 241 -2.27 -48.91 -9.17
N GLN A 242 -3.46 -48.38 -8.86
CA GLN A 242 -3.91 -47.08 -9.38
C GLN A 242 -4.08 -46.02 -8.29
N GLY A 243 -4.47 -46.40 -7.06
CA GLY A 243 -4.70 -45.42 -6.00
C GLY A 243 -4.72 -45.93 -4.58
N ALA A 244 -4.59 -47.23 -4.34
CA ALA A 244 -4.56 -47.77 -2.97
C ALA A 244 -3.37 -47.19 -2.17
N ALA A 245 -3.68 -46.40 -1.14
CA ALA A 245 -2.71 -45.81 -0.24
C ALA A 245 -2.74 -46.53 1.11
N LEU A 246 -1.57 -46.86 1.64
CA LEU A 246 -1.45 -47.57 2.91
C LEU A 246 -1.27 -46.59 4.07
N GLY A 247 -2.21 -46.60 5.01
CA GLY A 247 -2.17 -45.77 6.21
C GLY A 247 -2.89 -44.42 6.07
N SER A 248 -2.78 -43.58 7.10
CA SER A 248 -3.41 -42.25 7.15
C SER A 248 -2.53 -41.13 6.57
N ARG A 249 -1.31 -41.46 6.12
CA ARG A 249 -0.33 -40.48 5.64
C ARG A 249 0.43 -40.97 4.42
N VAL A 250 0.69 -40.07 3.48
CA VAL A 250 1.50 -40.31 2.27
C VAL A 250 2.73 -39.41 2.28
N TRP A 251 3.85 -39.94 1.82
CA TRP A 251 5.08 -39.18 1.65
C TRP A 251 5.09 -38.48 0.29
N ASP A 252 5.16 -37.16 0.31
CA ASP A 252 5.30 -36.32 -0.88
C ASP A 252 6.69 -35.65 -0.87
N GLN A 253 7.49 -35.92 -1.90
CA GLN A 253 8.83 -35.34 -2.07
C GLN A 253 8.85 -34.10 -2.97
N GLN A 254 7.81 -33.85 -3.75
CA GLN A 254 7.81 -32.82 -4.80
C GLN A 254 7.15 -31.53 -4.35
N GLY A 255 6.13 -31.61 -3.49
CA GLY A 255 5.31 -30.46 -3.12
C GLY A 255 5.93 -29.51 -2.10
N LYS A 256 7.22 -29.62 -1.75
CA LYS A 256 7.80 -28.79 -0.69
C LYS A 256 9.27 -28.37 -0.90
N LEU A 257 9.54 -27.12 -0.51
CA LEU A 257 10.85 -26.47 -0.52
C LEU A 257 11.24 -25.93 0.88
N LEU A 258 12.51 -25.59 1.06
CA LEU A 258 13.04 -24.98 2.28
C LEU A 258 13.85 -23.75 1.94
N ILE A 259 13.52 -22.64 2.59
CA ILE A 259 14.25 -21.39 2.46
C ILE A 259 15.20 -21.28 3.65
N GLN A 260 16.49 -21.35 3.36
CA GLN A 260 17.56 -21.24 4.35
C GLN A 260 18.17 -19.84 4.31
N THR A 261 18.16 -19.17 5.44
CA THR A 261 18.90 -17.90 5.62
C THR A 261 20.38 -18.16 5.88
N GLU A 262 21.23 -17.19 5.57
CA GLU A 262 22.60 -17.18 6.09
C GLU A 262 22.64 -17.04 7.62
N ALA A 263 23.82 -17.23 8.22
CA ALA A 263 23.95 -17.10 9.67
C ALA A 263 23.79 -15.63 10.09
N LEU A 264 22.67 -15.34 10.78
CA LEU A 264 22.28 -14.01 11.22
C LEU A 264 22.84 -13.65 12.61
N ASP A 265 22.85 -12.35 12.91
CA ASP A 265 23.02 -11.85 14.27
C ASP A 265 21.72 -12.01 15.07
N PHE A 266 21.79 -11.97 16.41
CA PHE A 266 20.62 -12.25 17.25
C PHE A 266 19.43 -11.31 17.00
N GLN A 267 19.67 -10.01 16.79
CA GLN A 267 18.60 -9.06 16.47
C GLN A 267 17.96 -9.34 15.11
N ALA A 268 18.79 -9.62 14.09
CA ALA A 268 18.29 -9.99 12.77
C ALA A 268 17.51 -11.31 12.80
N PHE A 269 18.00 -12.29 13.58
CA PHE A 269 17.31 -13.56 13.81
C PHE A 269 15.91 -13.36 14.42
N LEU A 270 15.79 -12.52 15.46
CA LEU A 270 14.50 -12.20 16.07
C LEU A 270 13.51 -11.55 15.10
N ASN A 271 14.00 -10.80 14.10
CA ASN A 271 13.17 -10.15 13.09
C ASN A 271 12.49 -11.15 12.14
N PHE A 272 13.10 -12.30 11.88
CA PHE A 272 12.54 -13.35 11.01
C PHE A 272 11.70 -14.39 11.77
N LEU A 273 11.71 -14.38 13.10
CA LEU A 273 10.77 -15.18 13.88
C LEU A 273 9.33 -14.67 13.71
N PRO A 274 8.29 -15.47 14.02
CA PRO A 274 6.88 -15.10 13.80
C PRO A 274 6.40 -13.82 14.51
N ILE A 275 7.17 -13.30 15.45
CA ILE A 275 6.88 -12.08 16.21
C ILE A 275 7.60 -10.86 15.61
N GLY A 276 8.64 -11.08 14.82
CA GLY A 276 9.38 -10.05 14.12
C GLY A 276 8.63 -9.54 12.88
N TRP A 277 9.11 -8.40 12.38
CA TRP A 277 8.53 -7.72 11.22
C TRP A 277 8.81 -8.42 9.89
N GLY A 278 9.87 -9.24 9.80
CA GLY A 278 10.31 -9.88 8.56
C GLY A 278 9.58 -11.18 8.22
N PHE A 279 8.99 -11.86 9.21
CA PHE A 279 8.36 -13.17 8.99
C PHE A 279 7.15 -13.11 8.05
N ILE A 280 6.24 -12.15 8.25
CA ILE A 280 5.02 -12.05 7.44
C ILE A 280 5.35 -11.68 5.99
N PRO A 281 6.15 -10.61 5.72
CA PRO A 281 6.57 -10.29 4.36
C PRO A 281 7.31 -11.45 3.68
N LEU A 282 8.15 -12.19 4.41
CA LEU A 282 8.86 -13.35 3.85
C LEU A 282 7.89 -14.43 3.41
N CYS A 283 6.87 -14.72 4.22
CA CYS A 283 5.83 -15.68 3.88
C CYS A 283 4.96 -15.22 2.71
N GLU A 284 4.54 -13.95 2.70
CA GLU A 284 3.70 -13.37 1.65
C GLU A 284 4.42 -13.34 0.31
N LEU A 285 5.65 -12.81 0.25
CA LEU A 285 6.45 -12.74 -0.96
C LEU A 285 6.75 -14.14 -1.53
N THR A 286 7.10 -15.08 -0.64
CA THR A 286 7.33 -16.48 -1.05
C THR A 286 6.04 -17.08 -1.62
N ARG A 287 4.92 -16.92 -0.91
CA ARG A 287 3.61 -17.47 -1.33
C ARG A 287 3.12 -16.84 -2.63
N PHE A 288 3.37 -15.55 -2.83
CA PHE A 288 3.06 -14.84 -4.06
C PHE A 288 3.86 -15.40 -5.24
N PHE A 289 5.15 -15.69 -5.02
CA PHE A 289 6.04 -16.21 -6.06
C PHE A 289 5.78 -17.69 -6.41
N ILE A 290 5.55 -18.57 -5.43
CA ILE A 290 5.42 -20.02 -5.69
C ILE A 290 3.97 -20.47 -5.91
N GLY A 291 2.99 -19.62 -5.59
CA GLY A 291 1.58 -19.96 -5.64
C GLY A 291 1.08 -20.86 -4.49
N PRO A 292 -0.17 -21.34 -4.58
CA PRO A 292 -0.79 -22.17 -3.53
C PRO A 292 -0.37 -23.64 -3.56
N GLU A 293 0.24 -24.10 -4.67
CA GLU A 293 0.53 -25.52 -4.93
C GLU A 293 1.69 -26.06 -4.10
N LEU A 294 2.76 -25.26 -3.96
CA LEU A 294 3.97 -25.66 -3.26
C LEU A 294 3.96 -25.20 -1.80
N ASP A 295 4.46 -26.05 -0.92
CA ASP A 295 4.74 -25.73 0.47
C ASP A 295 6.16 -25.32 0.71
N PHE A 296 6.36 -24.50 1.74
CA PHE A 296 7.68 -24.06 2.13
C PHE A 296 7.85 -24.07 3.64
N ASP A 297 9.03 -24.49 4.07
CA ASP A 297 9.52 -24.28 5.43
C ASP A 297 10.60 -23.18 5.40
N LEU A 298 10.78 -22.52 6.54
CA LEU A 298 11.81 -21.49 6.71
C LEU A 298 12.84 -21.99 7.71
N GLU A 299 14.11 -22.05 7.34
CA GLU A 299 15.22 -22.35 8.23
C GLU A 299 16.02 -21.07 8.51
N ILE A 300 15.88 -20.58 9.74
CA ILE A 300 16.60 -19.39 10.20
C ILE A 300 17.86 -19.83 10.93
N ARG A 301 19.03 -19.40 10.46
CA ARG A 301 20.33 -19.74 11.06
C ARG A 301 20.85 -18.59 11.89
N LEU A 302 21.37 -18.89 13.08
CA LEU A 302 21.97 -17.91 13.99
C LEU A 302 23.49 -18.15 14.07
N LYS A 303 24.29 -17.09 14.06
CA LYS A 303 25.74 -17.22 14.27
C LYS A 303 26.03 -17.79 15.66
N LYS A 304 26.94 -18.76 15.75
CA LYS A 304 27.38 -19.39 17.00
C LYS A 304 27.76 -18.40 18.12
N ALA A 305 28.38 -17.27 17.77
CA ALA A 305 28.82 -16.25 18.73
C ALA A 305 27.67 -15.39 19.27
N ALA A 306 26.54 -15.33 18.55
CA ALA A 306 25.39 -14.50 18.88
C ALA A 306 24.31 -15.26 19.65
N VAL A 307 24.56 -16.50 20.06
CA VAL A 307 23.59 -17.31 20.82
C VAL A 307 23.53 -16.80 22.26
N PRO A 308 22.38 -16.27 22.72
CA PRO A 308 22.24 -15.82 24.10
C PRO A 308 22.20 -17.01 25.06
N ALA A 309 22.61 -16.78 26.31
CA ALA A 309 22.34 -17.73 27.38
C ALA A 309 20.83 -17.82 27.64
N CYS A 310 20.32 -19.02 27.88
CA CYS A 310 18.91 -19.23 28.22
C CYS A 310 18.63 -18.70 29.62
N THR A 311 17.96 -17.54 29.71
CA THR A 311 17.51 -16.96 30.97
C THR A 311 15.99 -17.05 31.08
N LEU A 312 15.50 -17.51 32.23
CA LEU A 312 14.09 -17.40 32.60
C LEU A 312 13.79 -15.95 32.98
N SER A 313 13.00 -15.26 32.17
CA SER A 313 12.62 -13.87 32.41
C SER A 313 11.24 -13.59 31.81
N HIS A 314 10.44 -12.76 32.48
CA HIS A 314 9.11 -12.37 32.01
C HIS A 314 9.14 -11.47 30.77
N LYS A 315 10.20 -10.66 30.57
CA LYS A 315 10.31 -9.68 29.46
C LYS A 315 11.32 -10.07 28.38
N LYS A 316 12.37 -10.80 28.73
CA LYS A 316 13.44 -11.25 27.81
C LYS A 316 13.65 -12.78 27.89
N GLY A 317 12.60 -13.51 28.23
CA GLY A 317 12.67 -14.96 28.38
C GLY A 317 12.94 -15.67 27.06
N ALA A 318 13.69 -16.77 27.14
CA ALA A 318 13.82 -17.69 26.03
C ALA A 318 12.45 -18.32 25.71
N ARG A 319 12.09 -18.35 24.43
CA ARG A 319 10.84 -18.93 23.93
C ARG A 319 11.09 -20.36 23.51
N LEU A 320 10.26 -21.27 24.01
CA LEU A 320 10.37 -22.69 23.73
C LEU A 320 10.31 -22.93 22.22
N SER A 321 11.18 -23.80 21.70
CA SER A 321 11.33 -24.13 20.28
C SER A 321 11.96 -23.02 19.39
N TRP A 322 12.09 -21.77 19.86
CA TRP A 322 12.62 -20.67 19.04
C TRP A 322 13.92 -20.06 19.54
N THR A 323 14.06 -19.82 20.85
CA THR A 323 15.26 -19.20 21.45
C THR A 323 15.75 -19.92 22.71
N SER A 324 15.18 -21.08 23.04
CA SER A 324 15.54 -21.89 24.20
C SER A 324 16.76 -22.79 23.94
N TRP A 325 17.92 -22.20 23.71
CA TRP A 325 19.18 -22.95 23.59
C TRP A 325 19.86 -23.11 24.96
N LEU A 326 20.00 -24.36 25.41
CA LEU A 326 20.76 -24.67 26.62
C LEU A 326 22.26 -24.59 26.31
N LYS A 327 22.91 -23.51 26.74
CA LYS A 327 24.35 -23.31 26.55
C LYS A 327 25.13 -23.99 27.69
N SER A 328 25.62 -25.20 27.44
CA SER A 328 26.56 -25.92 28.33
C SER A 328 28.03 -25.78 27.87
N ALA A 329 28.24 -25.64 26.55
CA ALA A 329 29.52 -25.36 25.90
C ALA A 329 29.29 -24.47 24.67
N ASP A 330 30.37 -23.96 24.05
CA ASP A 330 30.24 -23.24 22.78
C ASP A 330 29.82 -24.17 21.65
N PHE A 331 28.89 -23.70 20.81
CA PHE A 331 28.33 -24.48 19.72
C PHE A 331 29.35 -24.71 18.60
N GLN A 332 29.51 -25.97 18.18
CA GLN A 332 30.36 -26.34 17.04
C GLN A 332 29.74 -25.97 15.69
N GLN A 333 28.40 -25.96 15.61
CA GLN A 333 27.63 -25.59 14.42
C GLN A 333 26.71 -24.40 14.72
N ASN A 334 26.37 -23.64 13.69
CA ASN A 334 25.41 -22.54 13.82
C ASN A 334 24.03 -23.12 14.12
N PRO A 335 23.37 -22.74 15.24
CA PRO A 335 22.04 -23.24 15.53
C PRO A 335 21.04 -22.77 14.46
N GLN A 336 20.08 -23.65 14.17
CA GLN A 336 19.04 -23.42 13.18
C GLN A 336 17.65 -23.63 13.80
N VAL A 337 16.69 -22.85 13.35
CA VAL A 337 15.28 -22.99 13.73
C VAL A 337 14.45 -23.13 12.47
N THR A 338 13.71 -24.24 12.39
CA THR A 338 12.79 -24.50 11.28
C THR A 338 11.38 -24.05 11.65
N LEU A 339 10.84 -23.11 10.91
CA LEU A 339 9.47 -22.63 11.04
C LEU A 339 8.60 -23.23 9.93
N ARG A 340 7.37 -23.61 10.28
CA ARG A 340 6.37 -24.11 9.34
C ARG A 340 5.23 -23.08 9.22
N PRO A 341 5.27 -22.18 8.22
CA PRO A 341 4.29 -21.11 8.06
C PRO A 341 2.85 -21.61 8.01
N LYS A 342 2.55 -22.72 7.33
CA LYS A 342 1.18 -23.27 7.26
C LYS A 342 0.54 -23.53 8.63
N LYS A 343 1.31 -24.04 9.60
CA LYS A 343 0.81 -24.30 10.96
C LYS A 343 0.70 -23.00 11.75
N LEU A 344 1.76 -22.18 11.71
CA LEU A 344 1.85 -20.94 12.47
C LEU A 344 0.85 -19.87 12.01
N LEU A 345 0.54 -19.82 10.72
CA LEU A 345 -0.45 -18.90 10.15
C LEU A 345 -1.88 -19.39 10.41
N LYS A 346 -2.14 -20.71 10.39
CA LYS A 346 -3.45 -21.28 10.79
C LYS A 346 -3.75 -21.01 12.27
N GLU A 347 -2.79 -21.27 13.14
CA GLU A 347 -2.90 -20.97 14.58
C GLU A 347 -3.08 -19.47 14.82
N LYS A 348 -2.39 -18.61 14.06
CA LYS A 348 -2.63 -17.16 14.10
C LYS A 348 -4.01 -16.79 13.58
N SER A 349 -4.52 -17.35 12.48
CA SER A 349 -5.86 -16.99 11.97
C SER A 349 -7.00 -17.40 12.90
N GLU A 350 -6.85 -18.52 13.61
CA GLU A 350 -7.82 -18.94 14.64
C GLU A 350 -7.77 -18.04 15.90
N THR A 351 -6.68 -17.28 16.07
CA THR A 351 -6.46 -16.44 17.26
C THR A 351 -6.48 -14.93 16.96
N THR A 352 -6.35 -14.51 15.69
CA THR A 352 -6.07 -13.11 15.33
C THR A 352 -7.21 -12.52 14.53
N ILE A 353 -8.02 -11.72 15.22
CA ILE A 353 -8.93 -10.76 14.59
C ILE A 353 -8.08 -9.83 13.68
N PRO A 354 -8.41 -9.64 12.39
CA PRO A 354 -7.63 -8.87 11.41
C PRO A 354 -7.29 -7.46 11.88
N LEU A 355 -8.17 -6.81 12.66
CA LEU A 355 -7.92 -5.49 13.25
C LEU A 355 -6.69 -5.49 14.17
N LEU A 356 -6.47 -6.56 14.93
CA LEU A 356 -5.34 -6.70 15.86
C LEU A 356 -4.04 -7.09 15.14
N ALA A 357 -4.12 -7.64 13.93
CA ALA A 357 -2.95 -8.02 13.15
C ALA A 357 -2.07 -6.82 12.75
N TYR A 358 -2.65 -5.63 12.59
CA TYR A 358 -1.92 -4.41 12.19
C TYR A 358 -1.23 -3.68 13.35
N LEU A 359 -1.48 -4.11 14.59
CA LEU A 359 -0.95 -3.46 15.79
C LEU A 359 0.42 -4.01 16.20
N PRO A 360 1.39 -3.16 16.57
CA PRO A 360 2.64 -3.58 17.21
C PRO A 360 2.37 -4.35 18.51
N GLN A 361 3.32 -5.20 18.93
CA GLN A 361 3.16 -6.06 20.11
C GLN A 361 2.78 -5.26 21.38
N GLU A 362 3.39 -4.10 21.61
CA GLU A 362 3.08 -3.23 22.75
C GLU A 362 1.61 -2.79 22.78
N ALA A 363 1.05 -2.45 21.62
CA ALA A 363 -0.34 -2.05 21.52
C ALA A 363 -1.28 -3.26 21.70
N ARG A 364 -0.91 -4.43 21.19
CA ARG A 364 -1.69 -5.66 21.41
C ARG A 364 -1.75 -6.06 22.89
N GLU A 365 -0.65 -5.94 23.61
CA GLU A 365 -0.60 -6.24 25.06
C GLU A 365 -1.44 -5.24 25.86
N MET A 366 -1.39 -3.95 25.52
CA MET A 366 -2.22 -2.94 26.15
C MET A 366 -3.72 -3.18 25.86
N ILE A 367 -4.07 -3.49 24.62
CA ILE A 367 -5.42 -3.80 24.19
C ILE A 367 -5.94 -5.06 24.89
N HIS A 368 -5.11 -6.11 25.00
CA HIS A 368 -5.47 -7.33 25.72
C HIS A 368 -5.83 -7.08 27.20
N ASN A 369 -5.16 -6.11 27.86
CA ASN A 369 -5.42 -5.80 29.27
C ASN A 369 -6.70 -4.97 29.49
N HIS A 370 -7.17 -4.23 28.49
CA HIS A 370 -8.39 -3.40 28.59
C HIS A 370 -9.61 -4.06 27.93
N MET A 371 -9.43 -5.20 27.25
CA MET A 371 -10.51 -5.89 26.55
C MET A 371 -11.42 -6.64 27.51
N GLN A 372 -12.73 -6.41 27.40
CA GLN A 372 -13.72 -7.20 28.13
C GLN A 372 -14.18 -8.38 27.28
N VAL A 373 -14.25 -9.56 27.89
CA VAL A 373 -14.63 -10.80 27.18
C VAL A 373 -16.07 -11.14 27.52
N HIS A 374 -16.92 -11.22 26.51
CA HIS A 374 -18.33 -11.60 26.64
C HIS A 374 -18.57 -12.96 26.01
N ASN A 375 -19.15 -13.90 26.77
CA ASN A 375 -19.62 -15.17 26.23
C ASN A 375 -21.14 -15.12 26.18
N LEU A 376 -21.71 -15.09 24.98
CA LEU A 376 -23.14 -14.90 24.76
C LEU A 376 -23.73 -16.13 24.05
N PRO A 377 -24.85 -16.69 24.52
CA PRO A 377 -25.53 -17.79 23.84
C PRO A 377 -26.19 -17.32 22.54
N MET A 378 -26.59 -18.26 21.69
CA MET A 378 -27.40 -17.99 20.48
C MET A 378 -28.67 -17.17 20.81
N HIS A 379 -29.09 -16.29 19.89
CA HIS A 379 -30.26 -15.39 19.98
C HIS A 379 -30.18 -14.27 21.03
N THR A 380 -28.96 -13.90 21.44
CA THR A 380 -28.73 -12.77 22.34
C THR A 380 -28.57 -11.47 21.55
N VAL A 381 -29.28 -10.41 21.94
CA VAL A 381 -29.10 -9.07 21.37
C VAL A 381 -27.86 -8.43 22.00
N VAL A 382 -26.85 -8.14 21.19
CA VAL A 382 -25.58 -7.56 21.63
C VAL A 382 -25.62 -6.03 21.58
N ILE A 383 -26.21 -5.49 20.52
CA ILE A 383 -26.37 -4.05 20.29
C ILE A 383 -27.79 -3.81 19.86
N GLN A 384 -28.43 -2.76 20.37
CA GLN A 384 -29.75 -2.33 19.91
C GLN A 384 -29.66 -1.08 19.02
N GLN A 385 -30.40 -1.08 17.90
CA GLN A 385 -30.53 0.11 17.06
C GLN A 385 -31.06 1.31 17.88
N GLY A 386 -30.40 2.47 17.73
CA GLY A 386 -30.74 3.71 18.43
C GLY A 386 -29.99 3.92 19.76
N GLU A 387 -29.27 2.91 20.24
CA GLU A 387 -28.50 3.00 21.48
C GLU A 387 -27.30 3.97 21.34
N GLN A 388 -26.99 4.70 22.43
CA GLN A 388 -25.88 5.66 22.50
C GLN A 388 -24.58 5.02 23.06
N SER A 389 -24.38 3.73 22.85
CA SER A 389 -23.14 3.05 23.21
C SER A 389 -22.07 3.27 22.13
N HIS A 390 -20.82 3.41 22.57
CA HIS A 390 -19.67 3.70 21.71
C HIS A 390 -18.57 2.63 21.76
N SER A 391 -18.86 1.39 22.13
CA SER A 391 -17.85 0.31 22.12
C SER A 391 -17.70 -0.36 20.76
N LEU A 392 -16.53 -0.95 20.49
CA LEU A 392 -16.26 -1.84 19.36
C LEU A 392 -16.31 -3.29 19.83
N PHE A 393 -16.94 -4.18 19.06
CA PHE A 393 -16.96 -5.60 19.36
C PHE A 393 -16.25 -6.42 18.29
N LEU A 394 -15.37 -7.31 18.72
CA LEU A 394 -14.63 -8.24 17.87
C LEU A 394 -15.14 -9.66 18.11
N ILE A 395 -15.40 -10.42 17.04
CA ILE A 395 -15.90 -11.79 17.14
C ILE A 395 -14.72 -12.75 17.24
N ARG A 396 -14.50 -13.34 18.41
CA ARG A 396 -13.44 -14.35 18.62
C ARG A 396 -13.86 -15.73 18.12
N SER A 397 -15.10 -16.12 18.38
CA SER A 397 -15.70 -17.37 17.89
C SER A 397 -17.21 -17.22 17.84
N GLY A 398 -17.90 -17.93 16.94
CA GLY A 398 -19.34 -17.85 16.75
C GLY A 398 -19.75 -17.01 15.54
N SER A 399 -21.01 -16.57 15.51
CA SER A 399 -21.57 -15.80 14.40
C SER A 399 -22.66 -14.85 14.88
N VAL A 400 -22.81 -13.72 14.21
CA VAL A 400 -23.85 -12.72 14.50
C VAL A 400 -24.51 -12.22 13.23
N GLN A 401 -25.76 -11.80 13.34
CA GLN A 401 -26.54 -11.20 12.29
C GLN A 401 -26.82 -9.73 12.65
N VAL A 402 -26.53 -8.84 11.71
CA VAL A 402 -26.81 -7.41 11.82
C VAL A 402 -28.16 -7.15 11.14
N VAL A 403 -29.12 -6.56 11.83
CA VAL A 403 -30.47 -6.26 11.31
C VAL A 403 -30.81 -4.80 11.55
N ARG A 404 -31.53 -4.17 10.62
CA ARG A 404 -32.01 -2.79 10.76
C ARG A 404 -33.51 -2.74 10.57
N LYS A 405 -34.20 -2.06 11.49
CA LYS A 405 -35.62 -1.74 11.37
C LYS A 405 -35.79 -0.53 10.46
N THR A 406 -36.57 -0.68 9.40
CA THR A 406 -37.00 0.43 8.52
C THR A 406 -38.09 1.26 9.21
N VAL A 407 -38.39 2.44 8.64
CA VAL A 407 -39.44 3.35 9.16
C VAL A 407 -40.82 2.68 9.19
N GLU A 408 -41.04 1.67 8.34
CA GLU A 408 -42.26 0.86 8.25
C GLU A 408 -42.28 -0.35 9.22
N GLY A 409 -41.27 -0.47 10.10
CA GLY A 409 -41.21 -1.53 11.12
C GLY A 409 -40.71 -2.89 10.63
N GLN A 410 -40.36 -3.04 9.35
CA GLN A 410 -39.82 -4.29 8.81
C GLN A 410 -38.32 -4.45 9.14
N GLU A 411 -37.91 -5.65 9.53
CA GLU A 411 -36.51 -5.99 9.82
C GLU A 411 -35.78 -6.40 8.53
N LYS A 412 -34.79 -5.61 8.12
CA LYS A 412 -33.92 -5.91 6.98
C LYS A 412 -32.56 -6.40 7.47
N THR A 413 -32.18 -7.62 7.08
CA THR A 413 -30.84 -8.13 7.38
C THR A 413 -29.79 -7.30 6.65
N LEU A 414 -28.85 -6.76 7.44
CA LEU A 414 -27.74 -5.96 6.98
C LEU A 414 -26.58 -6.79 6.47
N ALA A 415 -26.09 -7.70 7.31
CA ALA A 415 -24.97 -8.57 7.06
C ALA A 415 -24.98 -9.74 8.06
N ASN A 416 -24.33 -10.85 7.71
CA ASN A 416 -23.99 -11.92 8.63
C ASN A 416 -22.47 -11.86 8.83
N LEU A 417 -22.03 -11.85 10.09
CA LEU A 417 -20.62 -11.73 10.47
C LEU A 417 -20.19 -12.99 11.23
N GLN A 418 -18.94 -13.40 11.04
CA GLN A 418 -18.38 -14.63 11.60
C GLN A 418 -17.12 -14.35 12.44
N ALA A 419 -16.54 -15.40 13.02
CA ALA A 419 -15.28 -15.32 13.75
C ALA A 419 -14.19 -14.61 12.92
N GLY A 420 -13.52 -13.64 13.53
CA GLY A 420 -12.58 -12.74 12.87
C GLY A 420 -13.19 -11.40 12.43
N ASP A 421 -14.51 -11.30 12.24
CA ASP A 421 -15.15 -10.03 11.94
C ASP A 421 -15.31 -9.14 13.18
N PHE A 422 -15.63 -7.87 12.95
CA PHE A 422 -15.98 -6.91 13.98
C PHE A 422 -17.19 -6.05 13.59
N PHE A 423 -17.83 -5.46 14.59
CA PHE A 423 -18.98 -4.57 14.43
C PHE A 423 -19.01 -3.48 15.51
N GLY A 424 -19.75 -2.41 15.23
CA GLY A 424 -19.91 -1.26 16.13
C GLY A 424 -19.04 -0.05 15.76
N GLU A 425 -18.27 -0.15 14.69
CA GLU A 425 -17.36 0.87 14.17
C GLU A 425 -18.06 2.18 13.78
N PHE A 426 -19.33 2.11 13.40
CA PHE A 426 -20.08 3.28 12.93
C PHE A 426 -20.25 4.36 14.02
N SER A 427 -20.70 3.94 15.21
CA SER A 427 -20.94 4.85 16.35
C SER A 427 -19.64 5.52 16.81
N LEU A 428 -18.53 4.79 16.70
CA LEU A 428 -17.19 5.27 17.02
C LEU A 428 -16.65 6.31 16.02
N LEU A 429 -16.87 6.11 14.72
CA LEU A 429 -16.31 6.98 13.69
C LEU A 429 -17.15 8.23 13.40
N THR A 430 -18.45 8.19 13.69
CA THR A 430 -19.41 9.22 13.26
C THR A 430 -20.11 9.93 14.42
N ASP A 431 -19.86 9.53 15.67
CA ASP A 431 -20.54 10.05 16.88
C ASP A 431 -22.09 10.01 16.80
N LYS A 432 -22.63 9.12 15.96
CA LYS A 432 -24.07 8.90 15.81
C LYS A 432 -24.52 7.65 16.56
N PRO A 433 -25.80 7.55 16.97
CA PRO A 433 -26.32 6.36 17.64
C PRO A 433 -26.19 5.11 16.76
N ARG A 434 -26.22 3.93 17.38
CA ARG A 434 -26.12 2.63 16.70
C ARG A 434 -27.16 2.51 15.58
N MET A 435 -26.71 2.26 14.35
CA MET A 435 -27.58 2.22 13.17
C MET A 435 -28.39 0.93 13.00
N ALA A 436 -27.96 -0.14 13.66
CA ALA A 436 -28.52 -1.47 13.48
C ALA A 436 -28.43 -2.25 14.79
N THR A 437 -29.32 -3.23 14.93
CA THR A 437 -29.33 -4.22 16.00
C THR A 437 -28.44 -5.39 15.59
N VAL A 438 -27.68 -5.95 16.52
CA VAL A 438 -26.81 -7.12 16.28
C VAL A 438 -27.26 -8.25 17.20
N ILE A 439 -27.51 -9.43 16.62
CA ILE A 439 -28.05 -10.60 17.32
C ILE A 439 -27.12 -11.80 17.07
N THR A 440 -26.79 -12.57 18.10
CA THR A 440 -25.98 -13.79 17.93
C THR A 440 -26.79 -14.89 17.22
N THR A 441 -26.19 -15.52 16.22
CA THR A 441 -26.77 -16.67 15.47
C THR A 441 -26.14 -18.01 15.86
N ALA A 442 -25.14 -17.99 16.73
CA ALA A 442 -24.58 -19.16 17.41
C ALA A 442 -24.04 -18.74 18.78
N ASP A 443 -23.62 -19.69 19.60
CA ASP A 443 -22.86 -19.37 20.83
C ASP A 443 -21.59 -18.61 20.44
N THR A 444 -21.50 -17.38 20.91
CA THR A 444 -20.54 -16.39 20.41
C THR A 444 -19.71 -15.81 21.53
N LYS A 445 -18.40 -15.78 21.32
CA LYS A 445 -17.44 -15.12 22.19
C LYS A 445 -17.02 -13.81 21.57
N LEU A 446 -17.33 -12.72 22.24
CA LEU A 446 -17.00 -11.36 21.82
C LEU A 446 -15.90 -10.77 22.68
N LEU A 447 -15.14 -9.86 22.09
CA LEU A 447 -14.20 -9.01 22.79
C LEU A 447 -14.63 -7.56 22.59
N GLU A 448 -14.90 -6.85 23.69
CA GLU A 448 -15.32 -5.45 23.69
C GLU A 448 -14.13 -4.52 23.97
N LEU A 449 -14.08 -3.42 23.21
CA LEU A 449 -13.16 -2.31 23.39
C LEU A 449 -13.95 -1.00 23.54
N ASP A 450 -13.63 -0.24 24.58
CA ASP A 450 -14.29 1.04 24.83
C ASP A 450 -13.80 2.14 23.88
N LYS A 451 -14.61 3.20 23.76
CA LYS A 451 -14.31 4.35 22.89
C LYS A 451 -12.93 4.95 23.16
N ALA A 452 -12.59 5.15 24.44
CA ALA A 452 -11.32 5.76 24.83
C ALA A 452 -10.11 4.93 24.36
N ASP A 453 -10.20 3.60 24.46
CA ASP A 453 -9.13 2.71 23.99
C ASP A 453 -9.02 2.74 22.47
N VAL A 454 -10.14 2.73 21.76
CA VAL A 454 -10.18 2.80 20.29
C VAL A 454 -9.65 4.14 19.79
N GLU A 455 -10.03 5.26 20.42
CA GLU A 455 -9.53 6.59 20.10
C GLU A 455 -8.02 6.69 20.30
N TRP A 456 -7.51 6.20 21.44
CA TRP A 456 -6.07 6.14 21.69
C TRP A 456 -5.33 5.35 20.61
N ILE A 457 -5.87 4.21 20.19
CA ILE A 457 -5.30 3.40 19.10
C ILE A 457 -5.30 4.17 17.78
N ILE A 458 -6.40 4.85 17.46
CA ILE A 458 -6.57 5.62 16.22
C ILE A 458 -5.60 6.81 16.18
N GLU A 459 -5.43 7.52 17.29
CA GLU A 459 -4.49 8.64 17.41
C GLU A 459 -3.04 8.17 17.22
N LYS A 460 -2.67 7.06 17.86
CA LYS A 460 -1.30 6.53 17.80
C LYS A 460 -1.00 5.81 16.48
N TYR A 461 -2.01 5.21 15.83
CA TYR A 461 -1.87 4.45 14.59
C TYR A 461 -2.90 4.87 13.52
N PRO A 462 -2.65 5.96 12.77
CA PRO A 462 -3.60 6.51 11.80
C PRO A 462 -4.04 5.55 10.68
N ARG A 463 -3.24 4.53 10.36
CA ARG A 463 -3.58 3.48 9.39
C ARG A 463 -4.83 2.69 9.79
N ILE A 464 -5.07 2.50 11.10
CA ILE A 464 -6.25 1.77 11.60
C ILE A 464 -7.52 2.58 11.35
N ARG A 465 -7.46 3.90 11.46
CA ARG A 465 -8.58 4.78 11.10
C ARG A 465 -8.96 4.64 9.64
N GLN A 466 -7.97 4.61 8.74
CA GLN A 466 -8.19 4.42 7.31
C GLN A 466 -8.80 3.06 7.00
N MET A 467 -8.36 2.00 7.67
CA MET A 467 -8.92 0.66 7.54
C MET A 467 -10.36 0.57 8.05
N LEU A 468 -10.65 1.15 9.22
CA LEU A 468 -12.02 1.21 9.75
C LEU A 468 -12.95 2.00 8.80
N MET A 469 -12.45 3.09 8.19
CA MET A 469 -13.18 3.88 7.19
C MET A 469 -13.36 3.14 5.85
N SER A 470 -12.38 2.37 5.39
CA SER A 470 -12.49 1.60 4.14
C SER A 470 -13.50 0.46 4.28
N ILE A 471 -13.53 -0.19 5.44
CA ILE A 471 -14.52 -1.25 5.76
C ILE A 471 -15.92 -0.63 5.91
N TYR A 472 -16.04 0.54 6.54
CA TYR A 472 -17.29 1.29 6.62
C TYR A 472 -17.85 1.63 5.22
N THR A 473 -17.01 2.18 4.34
CA THR A 473 -17.43 2.56 2.98
C THR A 473 -17.86 1.34 2.14
N HIS A 474 -17.15 0.21 2.28
CA HIS A 474 -17.54 -1.05 1.63
C HIS A 474 -18.88 -1.60 2.14
N ARG A 475 -19.13 -1.55 3.45
CA ARG A 475 -20.38 -2.05 4.05
C ARG A 475 -21.58 -1.17 3.73
N ASN A 476 -21.39 0.13 3.54
CA ASN A 476 -22.45 1.05 3.13
C ASN A 476 -22.79 0.99 1.63
N HIS A 477 -21.84 0.63 0.76
CA HIS A 477 -22.07 0.57 -0.69
C HIS A 477 -22.99 -0.57 -1.15
N TYR A 478 -23.29 -1.55 -0.30
CA TYR A 478 -24.29 -2.58 -0.60
C TYR A 478 -25.74 -2.13 -0.43
N LYS A 479 -26.00 -0.85 -0.09
CA LYS A 479 -27.34 -0.35 0.29
C LYS A 479 -27.64 1.08 -0.15
N VAL A 480 -27.57 1.32 -1.46
CA VAL A 480 -28.63 2.10 -2.13
C VAL A 480 -29.51 1.11 -2.87
#